data_AF-A0A7G2M439-F1
#
_entry.id   AF-A0A7G2M439-F1
#
_cell.length_a   1.000
_cell.length_b   1.000
_cell.length_c   1.000
_cell.angle_alpha   90.00
_cell.angle_beta   90.00
_cell.angle_gamma   90.00
#
_symmetry.space_group_name_H-M   'P 1'
#
loop_
_entity.id
_entity.type
_entity.pdbx_description
1 polymer ?
#
loop_
_entity_poly.entity_id
_entity_poly.type
_entity_poly.pdbx_seq_one_letter_code
_entity_poly.pdbx_strand_id
1 'polypeptide(L)' 'VRVDAVHPGDGPGAAIALDAGGDRLLARVTARAVRDLDLREGMGCYAIIKATTVAPGSIGR' A
#
# COMPACT_ATOMS: atom_id res chain seq x y z
N VAL A 1 -1.03 -8.09 -4.94
CA VAL A 1 -2.09 -7.10 -4.62
C VAL A 1 -2.29 -6.20 -5.83
N ARG A 2 -3.43 -5.52 -5.95
CA ARG A 2 -3.71 -4.54 -7.01
C ARG A 2 -3.83 -3.15 -6.41
N VAL A 3 -3.32 -2.12 -7.08
CA VAL A 3 -3.51 -0.73 -6.68
C VAL A 3 -4.93 -0.30 -7.03
N ASP A 4 -5.71 0.08 -6.04
CA ASP A 4 -7.05 0.62 -6.23
C ASP A 4 -7.04 2.15 -6.35
N ALA A 5 -6.19 2.83 -5.58
CA ALA A 5 -6.07 4.28 -5.60
C ALA A 5 -4.67 4.75 -5.19
N VAL A 6 -4.23 5.87 -5.76
CA VAL A 6 -3.02 6.60 -5.36
C VAL A 6 -3.40 8.01 -4.98
N HIS A 7 -3.19 8.38 -3.73
CA HIS A 7 -3.48 9.72 -3.21
C HIS A 7 -2.18 10.41 -2.80
N PRO A 8 -1.68 11.37 -3.61
CA PRO A 8 -0.58 12.24 -3.20
C PRO A 8 -1.00 13.05 -1.97
N GLY A 9 -0.16 13.09 -0.93
CA GLY A 9 -0.36 14.01 0.18
C GLY A 9 0.31 15.36 -0.06
N ASP A 10 0.05 16.33 0.83
CA ASP A 10 0.68 17.65 0.78
C ASP A 10 2.18 17.64 1.15
N GLY A 11 2.64 16.54 1.76
CA GLY A 11 4.02 16.33 2.20
C GLY A 11 4.81 15.37 1.29
N PRO A 12 5.95 14.83 1.77
CA PRO A 12 6.81 13.94 0.98
C PRO A 12 6.24 12.52 0.77
N GLY A 13 4.98 12.29 1.15
CA GLY A 13 4.34 10.98 1.16
C GLY A 13 3.09 10.90 0.29
N ALA A 14 2.71 9.68 -0.05
CA ALA A 14 1.47 9.36 -0.72
C ALA A 14 0.81 8.16 -0.03
N ALA A 15 -0.51 8.17 0.03
CA ALA A 15 -1.31 7.02 0.49
C ALA A 15 -1.69 6.17 -0.72
N ILE A 16 -1.56 4.86 -0.58
CA ILE A 16 -1.89 3.87 -1.60
C ILE A 16 -2.96 2.94 -1.02
N ALA A 17 -4.10 2.87 -1.70
CA ALA A 17 -5.10 1.84 -1.43
C ALA A 17 -4.81 0.63 -2.30
N LEU A 18 -4.78 -0.55 -1.68
CA LEU A 18 -4.46 -1.82 -2.33
C LEU A 18 -5.57 -2.84 -2.07
N ASP A 19 -5.93 -3.58 -3.11
CA ASP A 19 -6.74 -4.79 -3.03
C ASP A 19 -5.85 -6.03 -2.89
N ALA A 20 -6.03 -6.76 -1.81
CA ALA A 20 -5.34 -7.99 -1.47
C ALA A 20 -6.28 -9.21 -1.55
N GLY A 21 -7.02 -9.34 -2.64
CA GLY A 21 -7.91 -10.49 -2.86
C GLY A 21 -9.27 -10.31 -2.20
N GLY A 22 -9.79 -9.08 -2.20
CA GLY A 22 -11.03 -8.67 -1.54
C GLY A 22 -10.79 -7.84 -0.28
N ASP A 23 -9.63 -8.02 0.36
CA ASP A 23 -9.24 -7.25 1.54
C ASP A 23 -8.53 -5.96 1.16
N ARG A 24 -8.89 -4.86 1.84
CA ARG A 24 -8.25 -3.55 1.62
C ARG A 24 -7.04 -3.37 2.51
N LEU A 25 -5.89 -3.07 1.90
CA LEU A 25 -4.68 -2.64 2.60
C LEU A 25 -4.42 -1.15 2.31
N LEU A 26 -3.96 -0.42 3.33
CA LEU A 26 -3.46 0.93 3.19
C LEU A 26 -1.95 0.95 3.40
N ALA A 27 -1.25 1.48 2.42
CA ALA A 27 0.19 1.71 2.50
C ALA A 27 0.48 3.20 2.41
N ARG A 28 1.51 3.66 3.12
CA ARG A 28 2.07 4.99 2.94
C ARG A 28 3.50 4.84 2.42
N VAL A 29 3.76 5.45 1.28
CA VAL A 29 5.07 5.44 0.62
C VAL A 29 5.50 6.88 0.36
N THR A 30 6.75 7.07 -0.07
CA THR A 30 7.22 8.41 -0.46
C THR A 30 6.65 8.79 -1.83
N ALA A 31 6.40 10.08 -2.06
CA ALA A 31 5.99 10.60 -3.36
C ALA A 31 7.06 10.34 -4.46
N ARG A 32 8.31 10.18 -4.06
CA ARG A 32 9.39 9.71 -4.95
C ARG A 32 9.16 8.26 -5.38
N ALA A 33 8.89 7.35 -4.44
CA ALA A 33 8.66 5.94 -4.77
C ALA A 33 7.46 5.73 -5.69
N VAL A 34 6.39 6.53 -5.53
CA VAL A 34 5.24 6.51 -6.45
C VAL A 34 5.69 6.78 -7.89
N ARG A 35 6.54 7.80 -8.09
CA ARG A 35 7.05 8.17 -9.42
C ARG A 35 8.06 7.16 -9.95
N ASP A 36 9.04 6.77 -9.13
CA ASP A 36 10.13 5.88 -9.55
C ASP A 36 9.62 4.47 -9.91
N LEU A 37 8.53 4.01 -9.26
CA LEU A 37 7.89 2.72 -9.51
C LEU A 37 6.66 2.81 -10.43
N ASP A 38 6.30 4.03 -10.86
CA ASP A 38 5.10 4.34 -11.66
C ASP A 38 3.82 3.72 -11.08
N LEU A 39 3.64 3.81 -9.76
CA LEU A 39 2.46 3.28 -9.07
C LEU A 39 1.21 4.01 -9.56
N ARG A 40 0.28 3.24 -10.11
CA ARG A 40 -0.97 3.74 -10.71
C ARG A 40 -2.11 2.77 -10.46
N GLU A 41 -3.33 3.29 -10.50
CA GLU A 41 -4.55 2.49 -10.36
C GLU A 41 -4.59 1.33 -11.37
N GLY A 42 -5.11 0.19 -10.93
CA GLY A 42 -5.18 -1.05 -11.69
C GLY A 42 -3.85 -1.82 -11.79
N MET A 43 -2.71 -1.23 -11.39
CA MET A 43 -1.41 -1.91 -11.44
C MET A 43 -1.35 -3.08 -10.45
N GLY A 44 -0.85 -4.23 -10.90
CA GLY A 44 -0.44 -5.32 -10.02
C GLY A 44 0.91 -5.04 -9.37
N CYS A 45 1.01 -5.24 -8.06
CA CYS A 45 2.27 -5.11 -7.33
C CYS A 45 2.38 -6.08 -6.15
N TYR A 46 3.54 -6.08 -5.51
CA TYR A 46 3.80 -6.84 -4.28
C TYR A 46 3.76 -5.91 -3.07
N ALA A 47 2.96 -6.28 -2.06
CA ALA A 47 2.99 -5.64 -0.75
C ALA A 47 3.90 -6.45 0.17
N ILE A 48 4.95 -5.82 0.69
CA ILE A 48 5.88 -6.43 1.66
C ILE A 48 5.50 -5.92 3.05
N ILE A 49 5.08 -6.83 3.92
CA ILE A 49 4.64 -6.50 5.28
C ILE A 49 5.71 -6.95 6.27
N LYS A 50 6.10 -6.06 7.18
CA LYS A 50 6.99 -6.40 8.28
C LYS A 50 6.21 -7.16 9.36
N ALA A 51 6.39 -8.48 9.42
CA ALA A 51 5.64 -9.33 10.34
C ALA A 51 5.71 -8.87 11.81
N THR A 52 6.87 -8.38 12.25
CA THR A 52 7.09 -7.93 13.63
C THR A 52 6.34 -6.65 14.01
N THR A 53 5.71 -5.95 13.05
CA THR A 53 4.89 -4.76 13.32
C THR A 53 3.41 -5.06 13.31
N VAL A 54 3.02 -6.28 12.99
CA VAL A 54 1.64 -6.74 13.09
C VAL A 54 1.38 -7.10 14.55
N ALA A 55 0.35 -6.49 15.14
CA ALA A 55 -0.04 -6.82 16.51
C ALA A 55 -0.47 -8.30 16.57
N PRO A 56 -0.01 -9.09 17.56
CA PRO A 56 -0.34 -10.52 17.64
C PRO A 56 -1.86 -10.80 17.61
N GLY A 57 -2.66 -9.94 18.23
CA GLY A 57 -4.12 -10.05 18.25
C GLY A 57 -4.81 -9.80 16.90
N SER A 58 -4.06 -9.41 15.86
CA SER A 58 -4.58 -9.16 14.51
C SER A 58 -4.36 -10.36 13.56
N ILE A 59 -3.85 -11.49 14.03
CA ILE A 59 -3.50 -12.66 13.22
C ILE A 59 -4.50 -13.80 13.49
N GLY A 60 -5.15 -14.32 12.43
CA GLY A 60 -5.82 -15.63 12.45
C GLY A 60 -7.10 -15.75 13.28
N ARG A 61 -8.04 -14.82 13.13
CA ARG A 61 -9.38 -14.95 13.71
C ARG A 61 -10.27 -15.89 12.89
#